data_AF-A0AAU3VGT9-F1
#
_entry.id   AF-A0AAU3VGT9-F1
#
_cell.length_a   1.000
_cell.length_b   1.000
_cell.length_c   1.000
_cell.angle_alpha   90.00
_cell.angle_beta   90.00
_cell.angle_gamma   90.00
#
_symmetry.space_group_name_H-M   'P 1'
#
loop_
_entity.id
_entity.type
_entity.pdbx_description
1 polymer ?
#
loop_
_entity_poly.entity_id
_entity_poly.type
_entity_poly.pdbx_seq_one_letter_code
_entity_poly.pdbx_strand_id
1 'polypeptide(L)'
;MRSPGGPLGAEWCEGGVGDRAQPGELARLFADTGAAGVNIEDVRIEHSTGQQAGLAQLMVEPAAAARLSAALRERGWSLRA
;
A
#
# COMPACT_ATOMS: atom_id res chain seq x y z
N MET A 1 17.04 18.93 -12.06
CA MET A 1 15.90 19.57 -11.38
C MET A 1 14.72 18.63 -11.57
N ARG A 2 14.44 17.74 -10.60
CA ARG A 2 13.29 16.83 -10.67
C ARG A 2 12.05 17.68 -10.41
N SER A 3 11.06 17.64 -11.30
CA SER A 3 9.75 18.25 -11.06
C SER A 3 9.18 17.75 -9.73
N PRO A 4 8.43 18.55 -8.98
CA PRO A 4 7.67 18.04 -7.85
C PRO A 4 6.62 17.10 -8.45
N GLY A 5 6.86 15.79 -8.35
CA GLY A 5 5.85 14.80 -8.65
C GLY A 5 4.66 15.10 -7.76
N GLY A 6 3.56 15.56 -8.35
CA GLY A 6 2.26 15.54 -7.69
C GLY A 6 1.99 14.11 -7.20
N PRO A 7 1.21 13.94 -6.12
CA PRO A 7 1.09 12.65 -5.45
C PRO A 7 0.59 11.62 -6.46
N LEU A 8 1.47 10.70 -6.85
CA LEU A 8 1.07 9.46 -7.47
C LEU A 8 1.12 8.42 -6.37
N GLY A 9 0.12 8.54 -5.49
CA GLY A 9 -0.13 7.60 -4.42
C GLY A 9 -0.48 6.26 -5.04
N ALA A 10 0.24 5.20 -4.67
CA ALA A 10 -0.34 3.88 -4.82
C ALA A 10 -1.55 3.87 -3.88
N GLU A 11 -2.70 4.03 -4.50
CA GLU A 11 -3.89 4.38 -3.78
C GLU A 11 -4.48 3.08 -3.20
N TRP A 12 -4.30 3.01 -1.87
CA TRP A 12 -5.08 2.33 -0.85
C TRP A 12 -4.90 0.81 -0.73
N CYS A 13 -4.83 0.29 0.50
CA CYS A 13 -5.13 -1.11 0.80
C CYS A 13 -6.21 -1.15 1.92
N GLU A 14 -7.48 -1.40 1.62
CA GLU A 14 -8.37 -2.08 2.57
C GLU A 14 -8.01 -3.57 2.61
N GLY A 15 -6.98 -3.92 3.37
CA GLY A 15 -7.06 -5.21 4.02
C GLY A 15 -8.26 -5.13 4.96
N GLY A 16 -9.40 -5.72 4.56
CA GLY A 16 -10.43 -6.02 5.53
C GLY A 16 -9.79 -6.89 6.60
N VAL A 17 -9.39 -6.26 7.70
CA VAL A 17 -9.27 -6.94 8.98
C VAL A 17 -10.67 -7.43 9.28
N GLY A 18 -11.01 -8.60 8.76
CA GLY A 18 -12.05 -9.40 9.35
C GLY A 18 -11.54 -9.78 10.73
N ASP A 19 -11.92 -9.02 11.75
CA ASP A 19 -11.82 -9.36 13.18
C ASP A 19 -10.40 -9.66 13.75
N ARG A 20 -9.35 -9.76 12.92
CA ARG A 20 -7.95 -9.95 13.31
C ARG A 20 -6.99 -9.23 12.36
N ALA A 21 -6.47 -8.08 12.79
CA ALA A 21 -5.19 -7.60 12.28
C ALA A 21 -4.15 -8.64 12.72
N GLN A 22 -3.63 -9.43 11.79
CA GLN A 22 -2.69 -10.48 12.12
C GLN A 22 -1.28 -9.87 12.18
N PRO A 23 -0.48 -10.20 13.22
CA PRO A 23 0.92 -9.79 13.24
C PRO A 23 1.61 -10.16 11.92
N GLY A 24 2.26 -9.19 11.28
CA GLY A 24 3.03 -9.40 10.06
C GLY A 24 2.37 -8.96 8.75
N GLU A 25 1.15 -8.43 8.76
CA GLU A 25 0.50 -7.92 7.54
C GLU A 25 1.31 -6.80 6.87
N LEU A 26 1.90 -5.89 7.64
CA LEU A 26 2.77 -4.85 7.09
C LEU A 26 4.04 -5.43 6.43
N ALA A 27 4.63 -6.48 7.02
CA ALA A 27 5.78 -7.16 6.44
C ALA A 27 5.40 -7.86 5.12
N ARG A 28 4.21 -8.47 5.06
CA ARG A 28 3.66 -9.05 3.83
C ARG A 28 3.46 -8.00 2.75
N LEU A 29 2.94 -6.82 3.08
CA LEU A 29 2.75 -5.71 2.13
C LEU A 29 4.08 -5.29 1.49
N PHE A 30 5.12 -5.13 2.29
CA PHE A 30 6.46 -4.78 1.79
C PHE A 30 7.07 -5.89 0.94
N ALA A 31 6.92 -7.15 1.36
CA ALA A 31 7.40 -8.29 0.59
C ALA A 31 6.70 -8.39 -0.78
N ASP A 32 5.38 -8.20 -0.82
CA ASP A 32 4.60 -8.23 -2.05
C ASP A 32 4.97 -7.08 -2.99
N THR A 33 5.23 -5.89 -2.44
CA THR A 33 5.71 -4.72 -3.20
C THR A 33 7.12 -4.97 -3.78
N GLY A 34 8.03 -5.54 -2.98
CA GLY A 34 9.35 -5.93 -3.44
C GLY A 34 9.32 -7.02 -4.51
N ALA A 35 8.42 -8.00 -4.38
CA ALA A 35 8.21 -9.03 -5.40
C ALA A 35 7.63 -8.46 -6.71
N ALA A 36 6.87 -7.37 -6.64
CA ALA A 36 6.45 -6.60 -7.81
C ALA A 36 7.61 -5.80 -8.45
N GLY A 37 8.78 -5.73 -7.82
CA GLY A 37 9.93 -4.97 -8.30
C GLY A 37 9.71 -3.45 -8.24
N VAL A 38 8.86 -2.99 -7.32
CA VAL A 38 8.54 -1.57 -7.15
C VAL A 38 9.25 -1.04 -5.91
N ASN A 39 9.97 0.08 -6.09
CA ASN A 39 10.60 0.78 -4.98
C ASN A 39 9.56 1.61 -4.21
N ILE A 40 9.60 1.54 -2.88
CA ILE A 40 8.80 2.37 -2.00
C ILE A 40 9.63 3.61 -1.65
N GLU A 41 9.07 4.79 -1.88
CA GLU A 41 9.71 6.07 -1.60
C GLU A 41 9.34 6.60 -0.21
N ASP A 42 8.11 6.38 0.23
CA ASP A 42 7.63 6.76 1.55
C ASP A 42 6.45 5.86 1.98
N VAL A 43 6.24 5.76 3.29
CA VAL A 43 5.17 4.95 3.90
C VAL A 43 4.49 5.77 4.99
N ARG A 44 3.16 5.85 4.92
CA ARG A 44 2.34 6.40 6.01
C ARG A 44 1.45 5.32 6.58
N ILE A 45 1.36 5.28 7.90
CA ILE A 45 0.52 4.31 8.62
C ILE A 45 -0.42 5.08 9.54
N GLU A 46 -1.72 4.87 9.37
CA GLU A 46 -2.75 5.46 10.19
C GLU A 46 -3.46 4.36 11.00
N HIS A 47 -3.48 4.55 12.32
CA HIS A 47 -4.24 3.73 13.25
C HIS A 47 -5.17 4.64 14.05
N SER A 48 -6.39 4.84 13.54
CA SER A 48 -7.40 5.62 14.26
C SER A 48 -8.06 4.75 15.33
N THR A 49 -7.93 5.14 16.60
CA THR A 49 -8.67 4.54 17.72
C THR A 49 -10.18 4.72 17.49
N GLY A 50 -10.83 3.71 16.88
CA GLY A 50 -12.23 3.75 16.48
C GLY A 50 -12.52 3.02 15.17
N GLN A 51 -11.51 2.84 14.30
CA GLN A 51 -11.58 1.98 13.12
C GLN A 51 -10.88 0.66 13.42
N GLN A 52 -11.53 -0.48 13.15
CA GLN A 52 -10.97 -1.81 13.40
C GLN A 52 -9.82 -2.19 12.43
N ALA A 53 -9.49 -1.33 11.47
CA ALA A 53 -8.45 -1.55 10.47
C ALA A 53 -7.40 -0.43 10.50
N GLY A 54 -6.12 -0.82 10.47
CA GLY A 54 -5.02 0.09 10.20
C GLY A 54 -4.86 0.34 8.70
N LEU A 55 -4.51 1.57 8.31
CA LEU A 55 -4.31 1.96 6.93
C LEU A 55 -2.83 2.17 6.66
N ALA A 56 -2.32 1.61 5.56
CA ALA A 56 -0.97 1.87 5.06
C ALA A 56 -1.04 2.49 3.65
N GLN A 57 -0.38 3.62 3.48
CA GLN A 57 -0.24 4.30 2.20
C GLN A 57 1.22 4.19 1.73
N LEU A 58 1.40 3.70 0.50
CA LEU A 58 2.71 3.57 -0.13
C LEU A 58 2.85 4.65 -1.19
N MET A 59 3.92 5.44 -1.08
CA MET A 59 4.34 6.34 -2.16
C MET A 59 5.39 5.64 -2.99
N VAL A 60 5.20 5.66 -4.30
CA VAL A 60 6.06 5.00 -5.28
C VAL A 60 6.25 5.89 -6.49
N GLU A 61 7.17 5.50 -7.36
CA GLU A 61 7.36 6.20 -8.63
C GLU A 61 6.06 6.19 -9.46
N PRO A 62 5.63 7.35 -10.01
CA PRO A 62 4.50 7.51 -10.91
C PRO A 62 4.20 6.36 -11.88
N ALA A 63 5.21 5.94 -12.64
CA ALA A 63 5.07 4.90 -13.66
C ALA A 63 4.96 3.49 -13.06
N ALA A 64 5.33 3.30 -11.80
CA ALA A 64 5.22 2.03 -11.08
C ALA A 64 3.86 1.84 -10.39
N ALA A 65 3.09 2.90 -10.18
CA ALA A 65 1.83 2.86 -9.44
C ALA A 65 0.83 1.85 -10.02
N ALA A 66 0.56 1.91 -11.32
CA ALA A 66 -0.40 0.99 -11.98
C ALA A 66 0.03 -0.48 -11.86
N ARG A 67 1.34 -0.76 -12.02
CA ARG A 67 1.91 -2.10 -11.87
C ARG A 67 1.75 -2.60 -10.44
N LEU A 68 2.10 -1.77 -9.45
CA LEU A 68 1.96 -2.13 -8.04
C LEU A 68 0.51 -2.42 -7.69
N SER A 69 -0.41 -1.56 -8.12
CA SER A 69 -1.84 -1.74 -7.86
C SER A 69 -2.39 -3.03 -8.45
N ALA A 70 -1.97 -3.42 -9.65
CA ALA A 70 -2.36 -4.71 -10.24
C ALA A 70 -1.80 -5.88 -9.43
N ALA A 71 -0.49 -5.85 -9.12
CA ALA A 71 0.18 -6.92 -8.37
C ALA A 71 -0.40 -7.12 -6.96
N LEU A 72 -0.74 -6.04 -6.26
CA LEU A 72 -1.36 -6.11 -4.93
C LEU A 72 -2.79 -6.66 -5.02
N ARG A 73 -3.60 -6.24 -6.01
CA ARG A 73 -4.95 -6.79 -6.23
C ARG A 73 -4.93 -8.29 -6.50
N GLU A 74 -4.02 -8.76 -7.34
CA GLU A 74 -3.83 -10.19 -7.62
C GLU A 74 -3.47 -11.00 -6.37
N ARG A 75 -2.81 -10.37 -5.40
CA ARG A 75 -2.42 -10.98 -4.11
C ARG A 75 -3.48 -10.85 -3.03
N GLY A 76 -4.67 -10.38 -3.40
CA GLY A 76 -5.83 -10.27 -2.50
C GLY A 76 -5.80 -9.05 -1.59
N TRP A 77 -4.96 -8.05 -1.88
CA TRP A 77 -5.08 -6.75 -1.23
C TRP A 77 -6.27 -6.00 -1.84
N SER A 78 -7.25 -5.60 -1.03
CA SER A 78 -8.28 -4.70 -1.52
C SER A 78 -7.70 -3.31 -1.58
N LEU A 79 -7.75 -2.63 -2.72
CA LEU A 79 -7.31 -1.26 -2.85
C LEU A 79 -8.53 -0.35 -2.99
N ARG A 80 -8.67 0.69 -2.17
CA ARG A 80 -9.58 1.82 -2.47
C ARG A 80 -9.05 2.63 -3.66
N ALA A 81 -9.75 3.68 -4.05
CA ALA A 81 -9.35 4.66 -5.06
C ALA A 81 -9.68 6.06 -4.55
#